data_AF-A0A651H9Y7-F1
#
_entry.id   AF-A0A651H9Y7-F1
#
_cell.length_a   1.000
_cell.length_b   1.000
_cell.length_c   1.000
_cell.angle_alpha   90.00
_cell.angle_beta   90.00
_cell.angle_gamma   90.00
#
_symmetry.space_group_name_H-M   'P 1'
#
loop_
_entity.id
_entity.type
_entity.pdbx_description
1 polymer ?
#
loop_
_entity_poly.entity_id
_entity_poly.type
_entity_poly.pdbx_seq_one_letter_code
_entity_poly.pdbx_strand_id
1 'polypeptide(L)'
;MDEFEYNLLTLFADGGLMMYALVLASLVGLGVTIAKAWTLWIAHRDTDRILAEVKELTEAGRIEEAIRAAADTPGPAAAILVAGLRRIRKGEIREAELEQAVNTTGTIELGFLERGLVILATVANVAPLMGFLGTVAGMIMAFASIEAAGDVDPTLVAAGIKVALLTTATGLLIAIPVNVAYNFFVTRIDKLIVDMEQGTQQLLNLAWDMERDGQLTVVGGRPVVPSSRPQTGVRDPAPQPPSPPAPPVESSDQKDIDGT
;
A
#
# COMPACT_ATOMS: atom_id res chain seq x y z
N MET A 1 -8.81 25.44 42.44
CA MET A 1 -8.28 24.68 41.27
C MET A 1 -9.48 23.99 40.60
N ASP A 2 -10.60 24.71 40.48
CA ASP A 2 -11.93 24.11 40.25
C ASP A 2 -12.69 24.85 39.13
N GLU A 3 -11.96 25.51 38.22
CA GLU A 3 -12.53 26.22 37.05
C GLU A 3 -12.51 25.38 35.76
N PHE A 4 -11.99 24.14 35.82
CA PHE A 4 -11.91 23.22 34.68
C PHE A 4 -12.87 22.02 34.76
N GLU A 5 -13.69 21.89 35.81
CA GLU A 5 -14.83 20.97 35.79
C GLU A 5 -16.00 21.57 34.99
N TYR A 6 -15.75 21.87 33.71
CA TYR A 6 -16.84 21.77 32.75
C TYR A 6 -17.25 20.30 32.73
N ASN A 7 -18.40 19.99 33.34
CA ASN A 7 -19.01 18.69 33.19
C ASN A 7 -19.08 18.36 31.69
N LEU A 8 -18.56 17.21 31.28
CA LEU A 8 -18.66 16.76 29.87
C LEU A 8 -20.13 16.78 29.39
N LEU A 9 -21.06 16.60 30.32
CA LEU A 9 -22.50 16.73 30.10
C LEU A 9 -22.96 18.17 29.82
N THR A 10 -22.39 19.20 30.47
CA THR A 10 -22.71 20.61 30.16
C THR A 10 -22.06 21.06 28.85
N LEU A 11 -20.85 20.58 28.57
CA LEU A 11 -20.16 20.76 27.28
C LEU A 11 -20.99 20.19 26.10
N PHE A 12 -21.55 19.00 26.31
CA PHE A 12 -22.36 18.30 25.32
C PHE A 12 -23.76 18.91 25.16
N ALA A 13 -24.38 19.35 26.26
CA ALA A 13 -25.67 20.05 26.22
C ALA A 13 -25.57 21.39 25.48
N ASP A 14 -24.46 22.13 25.66
CA ASP A 14 -24.26 23.44 25.02
C ASP A 14 -23.95 23.31 23.51
N GLY A 15 -23.26 22.25 23.06
CA GLY A 15 -22.75 22.15 21.69
C GLY A 15 -23.79 21.86 20.58
N GLY A 16 -25.07 21.68 20.92
CA GLY A 16 -26.16 21.51 19.96
C GLY A 16 -26.12 20.22 19.13
N LEU A 17 -26.91 20.16 18.06
CA LEU A 17 -27.10 18.95 17.24
C LEU A 17 -25.79 18.37 16.67
N MET A 18 -24.83 19.24 16.31
CA MET A 18 -23.57 18.81 15.70
C MET A 18 -22.66 18.02 16.64
N MET A 19 -22.81 18.17 17.97
CA MET A 19 -22.03 17.36 18.91
C MET A 19 -22.40 15.89 18.86
N TYR A 20 -23.66 15.53 18.61
CA TYR A 20 -24.07 14.14 18.46
C TYR A 20 -23.39 13.49 17.25
N ALA A 21 -23.30 14.22 16.13
CA ALA A 21 -22.60 13.76 14.93
C ALA A 21 -21.08 13.59 15.17
N LEU A 22 -20.47 14.53 15.89
CA LEU A 22 -19.06 14.45 16.27
C LEU A 22 -18.76 13.28 17.22
N VAL A 23 -19.61 13.01 18.20
CA VAL A 23 -19.46 11.85 19.08
C VAL A 23 -19.59 10.55 18.31
N LEU A 24 -20.56 10.44 17.38
CA LEU A 24 -20.66 9.28 16.51
C LEU A 24 -19.39 9.08 15.67
N ALA A 25 -18.87 10.15 15.07
CA ALA A 25 -17.62 10.10 14.31
C ALA A 25 -16.42 9.69 15.18
N SER A 26 -16.36 10.16 16.43
CA SER A 26 -15.34 9.74 17.41
C SER A 26 -15.43 8.26 17.74
N LEU A 27 -16.62 7.73 18.02
CA LEU A 27 -16.84 6.31 18.31
C LEU A 27 -16.45 5.43 17.12
N VAL A 28 -16.85 5.81 15.91
CA VAL A 28 -16.49 5.08 14.68
C VAL A 28 -14.97 5.15 14.45
N GLY A 29 -14.36 6.34 14.54
CA GLY A 29 -12.92 6.53 14.36
C GLY A 29 -12.09 5.74 15.36
N LEU A 30 -12.46 5.79 16.64
CA LEU A 30 -11.80 5.03 17.72
C LEU A 30 -11.98 3.52 17.52
N GLY A 31 -13.20 3.07 17.24
CA GLY A 31 -13.51 1.65 17.04
C GLY A 31 -12.71 1.04 15.88
N VAL A 32 -12.65 1.73 14.74
CA VAL A 32 -11.86 1.30 13.59
C VAL A 32 -10.35 1.36 13.89
N THR A 33 -9.89 2.37 14.63
CA THR A 33 -8.49 2.50 15.03
C THR A 33 -8.04 1.31 15.89
N ILE A 34 -8.83 0.92 16.89
CA ILE A 34 -8.54 -0.22 17.76
C ILE A 34 -8.57 -1.53 16.96
N ALA A 35 -9.60 -1.73 16.13
CA ALA A 35 -9.69 -2.92 15.28
C ALA A 35 -8.48 -3.02 14.34
N LYS A 36 -8.03 -1.90 13.75
CA LYS A 36 -6.85 -1.88 12.88
C LYS A 36 -5.56 -2.14 13.61
N ALA A 37 -5.37 -1.53 14.78
CA ALA A 37 -4.19 -1.77 15.60
C ALA A 37 -4.05 -3.27 15.92
N TRP A 38 -5.17 -3.95 16.23
CA TRP A 38 -5.19 -5.39 16.44
C TRP A 38 -4.83 -6.18 15.18
N THR A 39 -5.49 -5.90 14.05
CA THR A 39 -5.24 -6.60 12.77
C THR A 39 -3.80 -6.46 12.28
N LEU A 40 -3.20 -5.27 12.41
CA LEU A 40 -1.81 -5.07 11.98
C LEU A 40 -0.80 -5.68 12.96
N TRP A 41 -1.12 -5.70 14.25
CA TRP A 41 -0.26 -6.34 15.25
C TRP A 41 -0.15 -7.86 15.05
N ILE A 42 -1.24 -8.51 14.62
CA ILE A 42 -1.21 -9.95 14.30
C ILE A 42 -0.52 -10.23 12.95
N ALA A 43 -0.70 -9.36 11.94
CA ALA A 43 -0.21 -9.58 10.58
C ALA A 43 1.31 -9.40 10.39
N HIS A 44 1.96 -8.60 11.24
CA HIS A 44 3.39 -8.30 11.13
C HIS A 44 4.30 -9.26 11.95
N ARG A 45 3.72 -10.31 12.54
CA ARG A 45 4.49 -11.21 13.40
C ARG A 45 5.31 -12.18 12.54
N ASP A 46 6.63 -12.15 12.71
CA ASP A 46 7.59 -13.12 12.15
C ASP A 46 7.85 -13.08 10.63
N THR A 47 7.51 -12.02 9.90
CA THR A 47 7.70 -11.96 8.44
C THR A 47 9.15 -12.20 7.97
N ASP A 48 10.12 -11.49 8.55
CA ASP A 48 11.54 -11.66 8.17
C ASP A 48 12.05 -13.07 8.47
N ARG A 49 11.61 -13.64 9.60
CA ARG A 49 11.97 -14.98 10.04
C ARG A 49 11.44 -16.02 9.06
N ILE A 50 10.18 -15.89 8.63
CA ILE A 50 9.57 -16.86 7.72
C ILE A 50 10.15 -16.78 6.30
N LEU A 51 10.46 -15.58 5.80
CA LEU A 51 11.13 -15.42 4.50
C LEU A 51 12.49 -16.14 4.49
N ALA A 52 13.28 -15.95 5.55
CA ALA A 52 14.57 -16.62 5.72
C ALA A 52 14.43 -18.15 5.87
N GLU A 53 13.52 -18.61 6.73
CA GLU A 53 13.27 -20.03 6.98
C GLU A 53 12.77 -20.76 5.71
N VAL A 54 11.84 -20.15 4.97
CA VAL A 54 11.36 -20.69 3.69
C VAL A 54 12.49 -20.73 2.67
N LYS A 55 13.36 -19.72 2.63
CA LYS A 55 14.50 -19.68 1.70
C LYS A 55 15.42 -20.87 1.93
N GLU A 56 15.85 -21.06 3.18
CA GLU A 56 16.73 -22.16 3.57
C GLU A 56 16.11 -23.53 3.26
N LEU A 57 14.83 -23.72 3.57
CA LEU A 57 14.12 -24.97 3.27
C LEU A 57 13.97 -25.22 1.76
N THR A 58 13.75 -24.17 0.97
CA THR A 58 13.66 -24.29 -0.49
C THR A 58 15.02 -24.59 -1.14
N GLU A 59 16.10 -23.96 -0.69
CA GLU A 59 17.47 -24.23 -1.14
C GLU A 59 17.92 -25.66 -0.77
N ALA A 60 17.46 -26.17 0.37
CA ALA A 60 17.68 -27.56 0.77
C ALA A 60 16.78 -28.59 0.04
N GLY A 61 15.93 -28.15 -0.90
CA GLY A 61 14.98 -29.00 -1.63
C GLY A 61 13.79 -29.52 -0.79
N ARG A 62 13.61 -29.01 0.44
CA ARG A 62 12.58 -29.45 1.40
C ARG A 62 11.28 -28.65 1.22
N ILE A 63 10.72 -28.69 0.02
CA ILE A 63 9.52 -27.90 -0.36
C ILE A 63 8.31 -28.16 0.55
N GLU A 64 8.09 -29.40 0.95
CA GLU A 64 6.94 -29.75 1.82
C GLU A 64 7.06 -29.11 3.21
N GLU A 65 8.28 -28.98 3.71
CA GLU A 65 8.55 -28.37 5.02
C GLU A 65 8.45 -26.86 4.94
N ALA A 66 8.90 -26.26 3.83
CA ALA A 66 8.70 -24.84 3.55
C ALA A 66 7.19 -24.48 3.50
N ILE A 67 6.36 -25.33 2.89
CA ILE A 67 4.89 -25.13 2.87
C ILE A 67 4.31 -25.16 4.28
N ARG A 68 4.78 -26.08 5.15
CA ARG A 68 4.28 -26.19 6.53
C ARG A 68 4.69 -24.98 7.36
N ALA A 69 5.96 -24.60 7.33
CA ALA A 69 6.46 -23.43 8.04
C ALA A 69 5.70 -22.15 7.65
N ALA A 70 5.45 -21.97 6.34
CA ALA A 70 4.69 -20.83 5.85
C ALA A 70 3.19 -20.91 6.19
N ALA A 71 2.60 -22.11 6.26
CA ALA A 71 1.18 -22.28 6.62
C ALA A 71 0.91 -22.07 8.11
N ASP A 72 1.90 -22.33 8.98
CA ASP A 72 1.79 -22.14 10.42
C ASP A 72 2.04 -20.69 10.86
N THR A 73 2.53 -19.84 9.94
CA THR A 73 2.84 -18.43 10.22
C THR A 73 1.69 -17.52 9.74
N PRO A 74 1.09 -16.70 10.62
CA PRO A 74 0.12 -15.72 10.20
C PRO A 74 0.82 -14.56 9.48
N GLY A 75 0.26 -14.12 8.36
CA GLY A 75 0.71 -12.91 7.70
C GLY A 75 0.58 -12.95 6.19
N PRO A 76 0.65 -11.77 5.56
CA PRO A 76 0.43 -11.62 4.13
C PRO A 76 1.53 -12.28 3.30
N ALA A 77 2.80 -12.08 3.68
CA ALA A 77 3.94 -12.71 3.02
C ALA A 77 3.90 -14.25 3.13
N ALA A 78 3.53 -14.79 4.30
CA ALA A 78 3.36 -16.22 4.51
C ALA A 78 2.26 -16.82 3.60
N ALA A 79 1.13 -16.13 3.46
CA ALA A 79 0.06 -16.54 2.55
C ALA A 79 0.53 -16.60 1.08
N ILE A 80 1.35 -15.62 0.65
CA ILE A 80 1.97 -15.61 -0.69
C ILE A 80 2.89 -16.81 -0.89
N LEU A 81 3.79 -17.08 0.07
CA LEU A 81 4.72 -18.21 0.03
C LEU A 81 3.96 -19.54 -0.07
N VAL A 82 2.92 -19.76 0.75
CA VAL A 82 2.09 -20.97 0.69
C VAL A 82 1.41 -21.11 -0.67
N ALA A 83 0.85 -20.03 -1.21
CA ALA A 83 0.14 -20.03 -2.49
C ALA A 83 1.07 -20.35 -3.67
N GLY A 84 2.32 -19.87 -3.63
CA GLY A 84 3.34 -20.17 -4.64
C GLY A 84 3.90 -21.58 -4.50
N LEU A 85 4.41 -21.95 -3.32
CA LEU A 85 5.05 -23.25 -3.08
C LEU A 85 4.11 -24.43 -3.35
N ARG A 86 2.81 -24.33 -3.00
CA ARG A 86 1.82 -25.38 -3.30
C ARG A 86 1.63 -25.62 -4.79
N ARG A 87 1.79 -24.58 -5.61
CA ARG A 87 1.72 -24.71 -7.07
C ARG A 87 3.02 -25.30 -7.62
N ILE A 88 4.17 -24.85 -7.12
CA ILE A 88 5.48 -25.37 -7.53
C ILE A 88 5.53 -26.88 -7.30
N ARG A 89 5.06 -27.33 -6.14
CA ARG A 89 4.95 -28.76 -5.79
C ARG A 89 4.09 -29.58 -6.75
N LYS A 90 3.05 -28.99 -7.35
CA LYS A 90 2.17 -29.71 -8.29
C LYS A 90 2.84 -29.96 -9.64
N GLY A 91 3.97 -29.31 -9.95
CA GLY A 91 4.66 -29.42 -11.23
C GLY A 91 3.87 -28.83 -12.42
N GLU A 92 2.75 -28.18 -12.14
CA GLU A 92 1.84 -27.59 -13.13
C GLU A 92 2.07 -26.08 -13.17
N ILE A 93 3.23 -25.58 -13.62
CA ILE A 93 3.32 -24.13 -13.84
C ILE A 93 4.20 -23.71 -15.01
N ARG A 94 3.62 -22.87 -15.87
CA ARG A 94 4.33 -21.86 -16.68
C ARG A 94 4.56 -20.64 -15.80
N GLU A 95 5.74 -20.04 -15.81
CA GLU A 95 6.11 -18.83 -15.02
C GLU A 95 4.98 -17.78 -14.91
N ALA A 96 4.36 -17.44 -16.04
CA ALA A 96 3.25 -16.48 -16.10
C ALA A 96 2.03 -16.86 -15.24
N GLU A 97 1.73 -18.16 -15.09
CA GLU A 97 0.62 -18.64 -14.26
C GLU A 97 0.96 -18.58 -12.76
N LEU A 98 2.24 -18.72 -12.37
CA LEU A 98 2.71 -18.53 -10.99
C LEU A 98 2.63 -17.05 -10.62
N GLU A 99 3.19 -16.18 -11.46
CA GLU A 99 3.19 -14.73 -11.23
C GLU A 99 1.75 -14.19 -11.12
N GLN A 100 0.87 -14.57 -12.04
CA GLN A 100 -0.54 -14.16 -12.01
C GLN A 100 -1.24 -14.63 -10.72
N ALA A 101 -0.97 -15.85 -10.28
CA ALA A 101 -1.58 -16.41 -9.09
C ALA A 101 -1.09 -15.74 -7.79
N VAL A 102 0.20 -15.44 -7.71
CA VAL A 102 0.80 -14.73 -6.60
C VAL A 102 0.28 -13.29 -6.53
N ASN A 103 0.25 -12.58 -7.67
CA ASN A 103 -0.31 -11.23 -7.76
C ASN A 103 -1.80 -11.16 -7.38
N THR A 104 -2.58 -12.16 -7.77
CA THR A 104 -4.00 -12.26 -7.37
C THR A 104 -4.13 -12.41 -5.85
N THR A 105 -3.31 -13.27 -5.25
CA THR A 105 -3.30 -13.47 -3.79
C THR A 105 -2.87 -12.20 -3.07
N GLY A 106 -1.85 -11.51 -3.59
CA GLY A 106 -1.37 -10.23 -3.07
C GLY A 106 -2.46 -9.16 -3.09
N THR A 107 -3.19 -9.03 -4.20
CA THR A 107 -4.28 -8.05 -4.32
C THR A 107 -5.40 -8.31 -3.31
N ILE A 108 -5.76 -9.58 -3.08
CA ILE A 108 -6.78 -9.96 -2.09
C ILE A 108 -6.32 -9.57 -0.68
N GLU A 109 -5.06 -9.84 -0.36
CA GLU A 109 -4.49 -9.58 0.96
C GLU A 109 -4.34 -8.07 1.22
N LEU A 110 -3.90 -7.30 0.21
CA LEU A 110 -3.89 -5.83 0.26
C LEU A 110 -5.29 -5.28 0.55
N GLY A 111 -6.31 -5.76 -0.15
CA GLY A 111 -7.70 -5.34 0.08
C GLY A 111 -8.17 -5.63 1.50
N PHE A 112 -7.69 -6.71 2.13
CA PHE A 112 -7.95 -7.00 3.54
C PHE A 112 -7.22 -6.03 4.49
N LEU A 113 -5.95 -5.75 4.21
CA LEU A 113 -5.12 -4.82 4.98
C LEU A 113 -5.63 -3.37 4.90
N GLU A 114 -6.15 -2.93 3.75
CA GLU A 114 -6.68 -1.58 3.56
C GLU A 114 -8.09 -1.38 4.16
N ARG A 115 -8.84 -2.47 4.40
CA ARG A 115 -10.26 -2.41 4.81
C ARG A 115 -10.48 -1.55 6.05
N GLY A 116 -11.13 -0.40 5.93
CA GLY A 116 -11.41 0.49 7.05
C GLY A 116 -10.46 1.68 7.17
N LEU A 117 -9.34 1.70 6.42
CA LEU A 117 -8.56 2.92 6.24
C LEU A 117 -9.40 4.04 5.64
N VAL A 118 -10.28 3.70 4.69
CA VAL A 118 -11.22 4.66 4.08
C VAL A 118 -12.13 5.32 5.12
N ILE A 119 -12.52 4.58 6.17
CA ILE A 119 -13.35 5.12 7.25
C ILE A 119 -12.53 6.08 8.10
N LEU A 120 -11.29 5.73 8.47
CA LEU A 120 -10.40 6.62 9.21
C LEU A 120 -10.09 7.90 8.42
N ALA A 121 -9.79 7.78 7.13
CA ALA A 121 -9.58 8.92 6.24
C ALA A 121 -10.83 9.80 6.17
N THR A 122 -12.01 9.20 6.09
CA THR A 122 -13.28 9.93 6.05
C THR A 122 -13.52 10.66 7.37
N VAL A 123 -13.35 10.00 8.53
CA VAL A 123 -13.52 10.64 9.84
C VAL A 123 -12.52 11.77 10.05
N ALA A 124 -11.25 11.57 9.68
CA ALA A 124 -10.21 12.59 9.76
C ALA A 124 -10.53 13.85 8.93
N ASN A 125 -11.17 13.69 7.78
CA ASN A 125 -11.54 14.82 6.91
C ASN A 125 -12.90 15.43 7.26
N VAL A 126 -13.89 14.63 7.65
CA VAL A 126 -15.27 15.08 7.87
C VAL A 126 -15.45 15.67 9.27
N ALA A 127 -14.74 15.19 10.30
CA ALA A 127 -14.88 15.72 11.67
C ALA A 127 -14.56 17.23 11.78
N PRO A 128 -13.49 17.79 11.17
CA PRO A 128 -13.24 19.23 11.16
C PRO A 128 -14.33 20.01 10.41
N LEU A 129 -14.81 19.45 9.29
CA LEU A 129 -15.88 20.07 8.49
C LEU A 129 -17.19 20.13 9.26
N MET A 130 -17.52 19.09 10.04
CA MET A 130 -18.66 19.10 10.97
C MET A 130 -18.48 20.13 12.09
N GLY A 131 -17.26 20.28 12.62
CA GLY A 131 -16.93 21.32 13.59
C GLY A 131 -17.12 22.73 13.01
N PHE A 132 -16.68 22.95 11.78
CA PHE A 132 -16.90 24.21 11.05
C PHE A 132 -18.39 24.46 10.76
N LEU A 133 -19.15 23.43 10.39
CA LEU A 133 -20.60 23.56 10.26
C LEU A 133 -21.26 23.97 11.59
N GLY A 134 -20.75 23.45 12.71
CA GLY A 134 -21.16 23.83 14.06
C GLY A 134 -20.97 25.32 14.36
N THR A 135 -19.90 25.95 13.84
CA THR A 135 -19.71 27.40 14.03
C THR A 135 -20.72 28.22 13.26
N VAL A 136 -20.98 27.84 12.01
CA VAL A 136 -21.98 28.51 11.17
C VAL A 136 -23.35 28.40 11.82
N ALA A 137 -23.73 27.21 12.29
CA ALA A 137 -24.99 26.98 12.99
C ALA A 137 -25.09 27.80 14.29
N GLY A 138 -24.03 27.83 15.11
CA GLY A 138 -23.98 28.61 16.35
C GLY A 138 -24.17 30.11 16.12
N MET A 139 -23.53 30.65 15.08
CA MET A 139 -23.68 32.06 14.71
C MET A 139 -25.08 32.38 14.16
N ILE A 140 -25.67 31.50 13.37
CA ILE A 140 -27.06 31.66 12.89
C ILE A 140 -28.03 31.74 14.08
N MET A 141 -27.89 30.84 15.07
CA MET A 141 -28.73 30.86 16.27
C MET A 141 -28.51 32.10 17.13
N ALA A 142 -27.27 32.60 17.23
CA ALA A 142 -26.96 33.84 17.94
C ALA A 142 -27.71 35.03 17.35
N PHE A 143 -27.61 35.23 16.03
CA PHE A 143 -28.28 36.34 15.35
C PHE A 143 -29.80 36.22 15.36
N ALA A 144 -30.35 35.01 15.21
CA ALA A 144 -31.78 34.77 15.35
C ALA A 144 -32.30 35.16 16.75
N SER A 145 -31.50 34.95 17.79
CA SER A 145 -31.85 35.32 19.17
C SER A 145 -31.83 36.84 19.37
N ILE A 146 -30.86 37.55 18.78
CA ILE A 146 -30.81 39.02 18.79
C ILE A 146 -32.04 39.59 18.06
N GLU A 147 -32.36 39.06 16.88
CA GLU A 147 -33.52 39.50 16.09
C GLU A 147 -34.82 39.33 16.88
N ALA A 148 -35.00 38.18 17.55
CA ALA A 148 -36.18 37.90 18.35
C ALA A 148 -36.28 38.78 19.61
N ALA A 149 -35.15 39.12 20.23
CA ALA A 149 -35.11 39.99 21.41
C ALA A 149 -35.40 41.45 21.07
N GLY A 150 -35.15 41.87 19.82
CA GLY A 150 -35.32 43.26 19.38
C GLY A 150 -34.31 44.26 19.97
N ASP A 151 -33.34 43.76 20.74
CA ASP A 151 -32.23 44.51 21.31
C ASP A 151 -30.94 43.66 21.26
N VAL A 152 -29.79 44.32 21.19
CA VAL A 152 -28.50 43.66 21.13
C VAL A 152 -27.99 43.41 22.54
N ASP A 153 -28.32 42.23 23.08
CA ASP A 153 -27.71 41.74 24.32
C ASP A 153 -26.37 41.02 24.03
N PRO A 154 -25.22 41.54 24.50
CA PRO A 154 -23.92 40.90 24.32
C PRO A 154 -23.85 39.47 24.86
N THR A 155 -24.65 39.12 25.86
CA THR A 155 -24.66 37.78 26.44
C THR A 155 -25.24 36.73 25.50
N LEU A 156 -26.25 37.08 24.70
CA LEU A 156 -26.84 36.20 23.68
C LEU A 156 -25.82 35.88 22.58
N VAL A 157 -25.05 36.89 22.16
CA VAL A 157 -23.98 36.73 21.17
C VAL A 157 -22.87 35.84 21.71
N ALA A 158 -22.43 36.11 22.94
CA ALA A 158 -21.37 35.34 23.59
C ALA A 158 -21.73 33.85 23.73
N ALA A 159 -23.00 33.54 24.01
CA ALA A 159 -23.48 32.16 24.08
C ALA A 159 -23.33 31.42 22.74
N GLY A 160 -23.78 32.00 21.63
CA GLY A 160 -23.65 31.36 20.31
C GLY A 160 -22.20 31.21 19.84
N ILE A 161 -21.34 32.18 20.14
CA ILE A 161 -19.89 32.09 19.87
C ILE A 161 -19.25 30.96 20.68
N LYS A 162 -19.63 30.80 21.96
CA LYS A 162 -19.13 29.70 22.81
C LYS A 162 -19.44 28.34 22.17
N VAL A 163 -20.69 28.12 21.75
CA VAL A 163 -21.12 26.89 21.06
C VAL A 163 -20.34 26.65 19.77
N ALA A 164 -20.17 27.71 18.97
CA ALA A 164 -19.41 27.67 17.73
C ALA A 164 -17.95 27.23 17.96
N LEU A 165 -17.25 27.87 18.89
CA LEU A 165 -15.84 27.55 19.16
C LEU A 165 -15.67 26.14 19.71
N LEU A 166 -16.59 25.71 20.57
CA LEU A 166 -16.55 24.39 21.20
C LEU A 166 -16.70 23.24 20.19
N THR A 167 -17.65 23.38 19.26
CA THR A 167 -17.89 22.36 18.22
C THR A 167 -16.69 22.24 17.26
N THR A 168 -16.05 23.35 16.89
CA THR A 168 -14.82 23.34 16.09
C THR A 168 -13.65 22.71 16.83
N ALA A 169 -13.42 23.11 18.09
CA ALA A 169 -12.34 22.53 18.89
C ALA A 169 -12.50 21.02 19.03
N THR A 170 -13.73 20.53 19.25
CA THR A 170 -14.02 19.10 19.33
C THR A 170 -13.77 18.38 18.00
N GLY A 171 -14.22 18.95 16.87
CA GLY A 171 -13.98 18.38 15.55
C GLY A 171 -12.50 18.19 15.25
N LEU A 172 -11.68 19.18 15.59
CA LEU A 172 -10.22 19.10 15.45
C LEU A 172 -9.60 18.08 16.42
N LEU A 173 -10.06 18.05 17.67
CA LEU A 173 -9.57 17.11 18.68
C LEU A 173 -9.80 15.65 18.28
N ILE A 174 -10.88 15.36 17.55
CA ILE A 174 -11.17 14.03 17.01
C ILE A 174 -10.32 13.77 15.75
N ALA A 175 -10.26 14.73 14.84
CA ALA A 175 -9.62 14.56 13.54
C ALA A 175 -8.11 14.34 13.63
N ILE A 176 -7.42 15.08 14.50
CA ILE A 176 -5.96 15.04 14.61
C ILE A 176 -5.46 13.63 14.99
N PRO A 177 -5.91 13.01 16.10
CA PRO A 177 -5.48 11.66 16.46
C PRO A 177 -5.87 10.61 15.41
N VAL A 178 -7.07 10.71 14.83
CA VAL A 178 -7.53 9.77 13.79
C VAL A 178 -6.67 9.86 12.53
N ASN A 179 -6.26 11.08 12.12
CA ASN A 179 -5.37 11.28 10.99
C ASN A 179 -3.96 10.73 11.27
N VAL A 180 -3.42 10.95 12.47
CA VAL A 180 -2.14 10.35 12.89
C VAL A 180 -2.20 8.82 12.85
N ALA A 181 -3.28 8.23 13.36
CA ALA A 181 -3.48 6.78 13.32
C ALA A 181 -3.60 6.25 11.88
N TYR A 182 -4.36 6.94 11.02
CA TYR A 182 -4.47 6.63 9.59
C TYR A 182 -3.09 6.59 8.92
N ASN A 183 -2.28 7.64 9.05
CA ASN A 183 -0.95 7.69 8.44
C ASN A 183 -0.03 6.60 8.98
N PHE A 184 -0.08 6.35 10.30
CA PHE A 184 0.68 5.27 10.92
C PHE A 184 0.32 3.90 10.32
N PHE A 185 -0.98 3.62 10.13
CA PHE A 185 -1.41 2.35 9.54
C PHE A 185 -1.05 2.24 8.06
N VAL A 186 -1.14 3.31 7.28
CA VAL A 186 -0.68 3.34 5.88
C VAL A 186 0.80 2.94 5.80
N THR A 187 1.67 3.60 6.57
CA THR A 187 3.12 3.27 6.56
C THR A 187 3.40 1.83 7.00
N ARG A 188 2.57 1.26 7.89
CA ARG A 188 2.71 -0.14 8.28
C ARG A 188 2.24 -1.11 7.21
N ILE A 189 1.18 -0.77 6.48
CA ILE A 189 0.71 -1.57 5.35
C ILE A 189 1.73 -1.55 4.24
N ASP A 190 2.31 -0.38 3.91
CA ASP A 190 3.38 -0.25 2.90
C ASP A 190 4.54 -1.22 3.16
N LYS A 191 4.94 -1.40 4.43
CA LYS A 191 5.96 -2.39 4.80
C LYS A 191 5.52 -3.82 4.50
N LEU A 192 4.27 -4.17 4.80
CA LEU A 192 3.73 -5.49 4.49
C LEU A 192 3.65 -5.75 2.97
N ILE A 193 3.45 -4.70 2.16
CA ILE A 193 3.51 -4.79 0.68
C ILE A 193 4.92 -5.19 0.25
N VAL A 194 5.94 -4.50 0.78
CA VAL A 194 7.35 -4.82 0.49
C VAL A 194 7.67 -6.26 0.88
N ASP A 195 7.19 -6.73 2.04
CA ASP A 195 7.40 -8.10 2.48
C ASP A 195 6.75 -9.13 1.53
N MET A 196 5.55 -8.85 1.03
CA MET A 196 4.88 -9.70 0.04
C MET A 196 5.62 -9.72 -1.30
N GLU A 197 6.14 -8.58 -1.74
CA GLU A 197 6.96 -8.48 -2.96
C GLU A 197 8.23 -9.31 -2.81
N GLN A 198 8.92 -9.25 -1.67
CA GLN A 198 10.08 -10.08 -1.39
C GLN A 198 9.75 -11.58 -1.46
N GLY A 199 8.63 -12.00 -0.85
CA GLY A 199 8.17 -13.38 -0.93
C GLY A 199 7.85 -13.82 -2.36
N THR A 200 7.28 -12.93 -3.17
CA THR A 200 7.04 -13.15 -4.61
C THR A 200 8.33 -13.34 -5.39
N GLN A 201 9.31 -12.46 -5.19
CA GLN A 201 10.62 -12.55 -5.85
C GLN A 201 11.35 -13.84 -5.49
N GLN A 202 11.26 -14.27 -4.23
CA GLN A 202 11.85 -15.53 -3.78
C GLN A 202 11.22 -16.74 -4.49
N LEU A 203 9.89 -16.74 -4.67
CA LEU A 203 9.20 -17.79 -5.42
C LEU A 203 9.59 -17.82 -6.90
N LEU A 204 9.74 -16.65 -7.53
CA LEU A 204 10.15 -16.56 -8.94
C LEU A 204 11.58 -17.07 -9.14
N ASN A 205 12.51 -16.67 -8.25
CA ASN A 205 13.89 -17.17 -8.29
C ASN A 205 13.93 -18.70 -8.14
N LEU A 206 13.18 -19.25 -7.19
CA LEU A 206 13.07 -20.70 -7.01
C LEU A 206 12.52 -21.40 -8.26
N ALA A 207 11.48 -20.83 -8.89
CA ALA A 207 10.92 -21.39 -10.11
C ALA A 207 11.93 -21.40 -11.26
N TRP A 208 12.71 -20.33 -11.43
CA TRP A 208 13.78 -20.27 -12.44
C TRP A 208 14.91 -21.26 -12.18
N ASP A 209 15.34 -21.42 -10.93
CA ASP A 209 16.38 -22.39 -10.58
C ASP A 209 15.91 -23.83 -10.90
N MET A 210 14.66 -24.15 -10.57
CA MET A 210 14.06 -25.45 -10.90
C MET A 210 13.88 -25.68 -12.41
N GLU A 211 13.62 -24.63 -13.19
CA GLU A 211 13.57 -24.70 -14.66
C GLU A 211 14.96 -24.97 -15.25
N ARG A 212 16.00 -24.28 -14.77
CA ARG A 212 17.39 -24.48 -15.21
C ARG A 212 17.91 -25.88 -14.90
N ASP A 213 17.49 -26.46 -13.77
CA ASP A 213 17.83 -27.83 -13.38
C ASP A 213 17.02 -28.90 -14.14
N GLY A 214 16.15 -28.49 -15.07
CA GLY A 214 15.41 -29.37 -15.97
C GLY A 214 14.22 -30.08 -15.32
N GLN A 215 13.76 -29.62 -14.15
CA GLN A 215 12.59 -30.17 -13.44
C GLN A 215 11.25 -29.55 -13.87
N LEU A 216 11.27 -28.51 -14.71
CA LEU A 216 10.09 -27.88 -15.31
C LEU A 216 10.25 -27.81 -16.83
N THR A 217 9.28 -28.33 -17.58
CA THR A 217 9.30 -28.31 -19.05
C THR A 217 8.43 -27.16 -19.56
N VAL A 218 9.06 -26.10 -20.07
CA VAL A 218 8.34 -25.00 -20.73
C VAL A 218 7.83 -25.45 -22.09
N VAL A 219 6.52 -25.71 -22.18
CA VAL A 219 5.84 -25.85 -23.47
C VAL A 219 5.70 -24.44 -24.07
N GLY A 220 6.71 -24.03 -24.85
CA GLY A 220 6.65 -22.80 -25.67
C GLY A 220 7.98 -22.06 -25.89
N GLY A 221 9.04 -22.38 -25.15
CA GLY A 221 10.37 -21.79 -25.34
C GLY A 221 11.21 -22.58 -26.34
N ARG A 222 12.01 -21.89 -27.19
CA ARG A 222 12.94 -22.56 -28.12
C ARG A 222 13.89 -23.49 -27.34
N PRO A 223 14.23 -24.69 -27.87
CA PRO A 223 15.07 -25.63 -27.15
C PRO A 223 16.44 -25.02 -26.82
N VAL A 224 16.78 -24.96 -25.54
CA VAL A 224 18.16 -24.71 -25.12
C VAL A 224 18.94 -26.01 -25.35
N VAL A 225 19.75 -26.04 -26.41
CA VAL A 225 20.65 -27.17 -26.68
C VAL A 225 21.80 -27.12 -25.67
N PRO A 226 22.07 -28.19 -24.90
CA PRO A 226 23.23 -28.24 -24.02
C PRO A 226 24.51 -28.15 -24.86
N SER A 227 25.35 -27.14 -24.60
CA SER A 227 26.62 -26.97 -25.30
C SER A 227 27.69 -27.93 -24.76
N SER A 228 27.55 -29.23 -25.04
CA SER A 228 28.61 -30.20 -24.83
C SER A 228 29.46 -30.31 -26.10
N ARG A 229 30.48 -29.45 -26.22
CA ARG A 229 31.63 -29.72 -27.10
C ARG A 229 32.93 -29.56 -26.30
N PRO A 230 33.82 -30.56 -26.27
CA PRO A 230 35.16 -30.41 -25.75
C PRO A 230 35.90 -29.37 -26.60
N GLN A 231 36.57 -28.41 -25.97
CA GLN A 231 37.49 -27.51 -26.66
C GLN A 231 38.71 -28.31 -27.11
N THR A 232 38.73 -28.72 -28.38
CA THR A 232 39.92 -29.28 -29.03
C THR A 232 40.28 -28.47 -30.26
N GLY A 233 41.47 -27.87 -30.22
CA GLY A 233 42.27 -27.52 -31.39
C GLY A 233 42.03 -26.11 -31.95
N VAL A 234 42.99 -25.23 -31.66
CA VAL A 234 43.27 -24.04 -32.47
C VAL A 234 43.46 -24.49 -33.93
N ARG A 235 42.60 -24.01 -34.83
CA ARG A 235 42.83 -24.06 -36.28
C ARG A 235 43.20 -22.64 -36.73
N ASP A 236 44.33 -22.52 -37.42
CA ASP A 236 44.80 -21.27 -38.01
C ASP A 236 43.71 -20.61 -38.87
N PRO A 237 43.64 -19.27 -38.92
CA PRO A 237 42.67 -18.58 -39.75
C PRO A 237 42.99 -18.80 -41.23
N ALA A 238 41.96 -19.15 -42.01
CA ALA A 238 42.03 -19.26 -43.46
C ALA A 238 42.38 -17.90 -44.10
N PRO A 239 43.10 -17.86 -45.23
CA PRO A 239 43.46 -16.63 -45.91
C PRO A 239 42.22 -15.88 -46.42
N GLN A 240 42.15 -14.58 -46.16
CA GLN A 240 41.06 -13.71 -46.62
C GLN A 240 41.11 -13.54 -48.15
N PRO A 241 39.96 -13.57 -48.86
CA PRO A 241 39.90 -13.26 -50.28
C PRO A 241 40.19 -11.78 -50.56
N PRO A 242 40.75 -11.42 -51.73
CA PRO A 242 41.15 -10.05 -52.04
C PRO A 242 39.95 -9.11 -52.14
N SER A 243 40.09 -7.92 -51.58
CA SER A 243 39.09 -6.85 -51.58
C SER A 243 38.77 -6.37 -53.01
N PRO A 244 37.50 -6.06 -53.32
CA PRO A 244 37.11 -5.51 -54.62
C PRO A 244 37.66 -4.08 -54.84
N PRO A 245 37.90 -3.68 -56.10
CA PRO A 245 38.47 -2.37 -56.42
C PRO A 245 37.52 -1.22 -56.07
N ALA A 246 38.10 -0.13 -55.56
CA ALA A 246 37.37 1.08 -55.19
C ALA A 246 36.70 1.75 -56.42
N PRO A 247 35.49 2.32 -56.27
CA PRO A 247 34.82 3.03 -57.35
C PRO A 247 35.53 4.35 -57.71
N PRO A 248 35.35 4.86 -58.93
CA PRO A 248 36.01 6.08 -59.39
C PRO A 248 35.53 7.31 -58.61
N VAL A 249 36.46 8.19 -58.27
CA VAL A 249 36.18 9.49 -57.65
C VAL A 249 35.68 10.45 -58.72
N GLU A 250 34.40 10.83 -58.67
CA GLU A 250 33.82 11.83 -59.56
C GLU A 250 33.97 13.22 -58.93
N SER A 251 34.80 14.05 -59.54
CA SER A 251 34.99 15.46 -59.19
C SER A 251 34.21 16.36 -60.14
N SER A 252 33.21 17.10 -59.63
CA SER A 252 32.69 18.34 -60.24
C SER A 252 31.87 19.06 -59.16
N ASP A 253 32.42 20.09 -58.53
CA ASP A 253 32.30 21.50 -58.91
C ASP A 253 30.92 22.13 -58.63
N GLN A 254 30.90 22.87 -57.51
CA GLN A 254 30.51 24.27 -57.36
C GLN A 254 29.31 24.83 -58.16
N LYS A 255 28.26 25.21 -57.41
CA LYS A 255 27.52 26.48 -57.55
C LYS A 255 26.68 26.67 -56.28
N ASP A 256 26.98 27.69 -55.45
CA ASP A 256 26.24 28.97 -55.38
C ASP A 256 24.71 28.74 -55.32
N ILE A 257 23.92 29.27 -54.39
CA ILE A 257 23.70 30.70 -54.08
C ILE A 257 22.81 30.80 -52.81
N ASP A 258 23.22 31.69 -51.88
CA ASP A 258 22.45 32.72 -51.15
C ASP A 258 21.03 32.48 -50.57
N GLY A 259 20.83 33.01 -49.35
CA GLY A 259 19.62 33.79 -49.05
C GLY A 259 18.63 33.27 -48.00
N THR A 260 18.64 33.97 -46.85
CA THR A 260 17.56 34.22 -45.85
C THR A 260 17.42 33.27 -44.67
#